data_AF-A0A8C1TFN3-F1
#
_entry.id   AF-A0A8C1TFN3-F1
#
_cell.length_a   1.000
_cell.length_b   1.000
_cell.length_c   1.000
_cell.angle_alpha   90.00
_cell.angle_beta   90.00
_cell.angle_gamma   90.00
#
_symmetry.space_group_name_H-M   'P 1'
#
loop_
_entity.id
_entity.type
_entity.pdbx_description
1 polymer ?
#
loop_
_entity_poly.entity_id
_entity_poly.type
_entity_poly.pdbx_seq_one_letter_code
_entity_poly.pdbx_strand_id
1 'polypeptide(L)'
;MGVLLTAITILLVSPLKHLEAVELKEVKLGETVALMCNLSVYFEIHWLKISEGRLMALMVTSLKHTGELSVVWNYNETHFEGFMEMQTTGLRILHVSTSDLATYYCATSYQKRLDFDKGVQLYTNQQDKQKTSDHVQDLSGREKKGENKTDESGGLNGPSLHYQVFAAVLCFGLLVMLLAVSVVHIKTKNIYNTEI
;
A
#
# COMPACT_ATOMS: atom_id res chain seq x y z
N MET A 1 -5.06 -1.93 -38.09
CA MET A 1 -4.34 -1.12 -37.08
C MET A 1 -5.15 -0.83 -35.83
N GLY A 2 -6.46 -0.54 -35.91
CA GLY A 2 -7.28 -0.21 -34.73
C GLY A 2 -7.37 -1.29 -33.65
N VAL A 3 -7.47 -2.57 -34.01
CA VAL A 3 -7.55 -3.70 -33.06
C VAL A 3 -6.27 -3.88 -32.23
N LEU A 4 -5.11 -3.54 -32.82
CA LEU A 4 -3.83 -3.64 -32.13
C LEU A 4 -3.66 -2.53 -31.09
N LEU A 5 -4.10 -1.30 -31.42
CA LEU A 5 -4.13 -0.17 -30.48
C LEU A 5 -5.05 -0.45 -29.29
N THR A 6 -6.23 -1.06 -29.52
CA THR A 6 -7.14 -1.46 -28.43
C THR A 6 -6.57 -2.61 -27.58
N ALA A 7 -5.87 -3.57 -28.19
CA ALA A 7 -5.24 -4.66 -27.44
C ALA A 7 -4.08 -4.15 -26.58
N ILE A 8 -3.29 -3.20 -27.08
CA ILE A 8 -2.19 -2.56 -26.37
C ILE A 8 -2.71 -1.71 -25.19
N THR A 9 -3.79 -0.94 -25.36
CA THR A 9 -4.38 -0.21 -24.22
C THR A 9 -4.94 -1.17 -23.17
N ILE A 10 -5.57 -2.27 -23.56
CA ILE A 10 -6.03 -3.29 -22.60
C ILE A 10 -4.83 -3.92 -21.89
N LEU A 11 -3.77 -4.32 -22.60
CA LEU A 11 -2.56 -4.91 -22.02
C LEU A 11 -1.79 -3.96 -21.08
N LEU A 12 -1.77 -2.65 -21.36
CA LEU A 12 -1.13 -1.64 -20.51
C LEU A 12 -1.96 -1.28 -19.26
N VAL A 13 -3.29 -1.32 -19.36
CA VAL A 13 -4.20 -0.95 -18.24
C VAL A 13 -4.50 -2.16 -17.34
N SER A 14 -4.38 -3.39 -17.84
CA SER A 14 -4.59 -4.63 -17.08
C SER A 14 -3.72 -4.74 -15.81
N PRO A 15 -2.38 -4.54 -15.84
CA PRO A 15 -1.55 -4.62 -14.64
C PRO A 15 -1.85 -3.48 -13.64
N LEU A 16 -2.44 -2.37 -14.09
CA LEU A 16 -2.72 -1.21 -13.24
C LEU A 16 -3.96 -1.42 -12.34
N LYS A 17 -4.90 -2.28 -12.74
CA LYS A 17 -6.09 -2.61 -11.95
C LYS A 17 -5.82 -3.57 -10.79
N HIS A 18 -4.63 -4.20 -10.75
CA HIS A 18 -4.20 -5.12 -9.70
C HIS A 18 -3.24 -4.45 -8.70
N LEU A 19 -3.12 -3.12 -8.73
CA LEU A 19 -2.62 -2.42 -7.55
C LEU A 19 -3.70 -2.65 -6.47
N GLU A 20 -3.41 -3.50 -5.48
CA GLU A 20 -4.29 -3.77 -4.33
C GLU A 20 -4.95 -2.47 -3.92
N ALA A 21 -6.29 -2.40 -4.02
CA ALA A 21 -7.00 -1.16 -3.83
C ALA A 21 -6.88 -0.74 -2.36
N VAL A 22 -5.89 0.05 -1.97
CA VAL A 22 -5.77 0.53 -0.59
C VAL A 22 -6.89 1.52 -0.31
N GLU A 23 -7.63 1.29 0.76
CA GLU A 23 -8.62 2.23 1.29
C GLU A 23 -7.93 3.35 2.05
N LEU A 24 -8.31 4.59 1.80
CA LEU A 24 -7.86 5.71 2.61
C LEU A 24 -8.87 5.96 3.72
N LYS A 25 -8.40 6.02 4.97
CA LYS A 25 -9.22 6.32 6.14
C LYS A 25 -8.64 7.50 6.91
N GLU A 26 -9.36 8.61 6.92
CA GLU A 26 -9.00 9.78 7.72
C GLU A 26 -9.22 9.48 9.20
N VAL A 27 -8.24 9.86 10.02
CA VAL A 27 -8.26 9.69 11.47
C VAL A 27 -7.80 10.95 12.20
N LYS A 28 -8.27 11.12 13.42
CA LYS A 28 -7.81 12.12 14.38
C LYS A 28 -6.84 11.50 15.37
N LEU A 29 -5.78 12.22 15.70
CA LEU A 29 -4.85 11.80 16.74
C LEU A 29 -5.59 11.69 18.08
N GLY A 30 -5.28 10.65 18.84
CA GLY A 30 -5.89 10.32 20.13
C GLY A 30 -7.20 9.56 20.05
N GLU A 31 -7.81 9.39 18.87
CA GLU A 31 -9.06 8.64 18.74
C GLU A 31 -8.82 7.12 18.73
N THR A 32 -9.91 6.34 18.86
CA THR A 32 -9.89 4.88 18.66
C THR A 32 -10.46 4.54 17.29
N VAL A 33 -9.72 3.77 16.50
CA VAL A 33 -10.10 3.40 15.14
C VAL A 33 -10.37 1.91 15.05
N ALA A 34 -11.48 1.54 14.42
CA ALA A 34 -11.82 0.16 14.11
C ALA A 34 -11.59 -0.14 12.63
N LEU A 35 -10.86 -1.21 12.33
CA LEU A 35 -10.62 -1.73 10.98
C LEU A 35 -11.28 -3.10 10.86
N MET A 36 -12.06 -3.32 9.80
CA MET A 36 -12.74 -4.59 9.56
C MET A 36 -11.92 -5.49 8.64
N CYS A 37 -12.09 -6.79 8.79
CA CYS A 37 -11.55 -7.81 7.90
C CYS A 37 -12.69 -8.60 7.29
N ASN A 38 -12.76 -8.65 5.96
CA ASN A 38 -13.78 -9.41 5.22
C ASN A 38 -13.38 -10.87 4.97
N LEU A 39 -12.20 -11.28 5.44
CA LEU A 39 -11.76 -12.66 5.35
C LEU A 39 -12.54 -13.55 6.34
N SER A 40 -12.62 -14.84 6.02
CA SER A 40 -13.33 -15.80 6.85
C SER A 40 -12.66 -15.98 8.21
N VAL A 41 -13.41 -15.73 9.28
CA VAL A 41 -12.99 -15.92 10.67
C VAL A 41 -12.71 -17.38 11.06
N TYR A 42 -13.06 -18.34 10.20
CA TYR A 42 -12.74 -19.77 10.42
C TYR A 42 -11.24 -20.08 10.27
N PHE A 43 -10.48 -19.17 9.67
CA PHE A 43 -9.02 -19.24 9.62
C PHE A 43 -8.40 -18.28 10.63
N GLU A 44 -7.14 -18.54 10.99
CA GLU A 44 -6.37 -17.55 11.75
C GLU A 44 -6.19 -16.28 10.91
N ILE A 45 -6.48 -15.15 11.54
CA ILE A 45 -6.34 -13.82 10.96
C ILE A 45 -5.11 -13.16 11.54
N HIS A 46 -4.19 -12.78 10.66
CA HIS A 46 -3.00 -12.02 10.97
C HIS A 46 -3.24 -10.55 10.66
N TRP A 47 -3.12 -9.70 11.66
CA TRP A 47 -3.13 -8.26 11.51
C TRP A 47 -1.71 -7.76 11.30
N LEU A 48 -1.53 -7.04 10.20
CA LEU A 48 -0.24 -6.61 9.70
C LEU A 48 -0.21 -5.10 9.49
N LYS A 49 0.95 -4.48 9.70
CA LYS A 49 1.21 -3.06 9.48
C LYS A 49 2.38 -2.91 8.52
N ILE A 50 2.23 -2.07 7.51
CA ILE A 50 3.29 -1.61 6.64
C ILE A 50 3.55 -0.13 6.93
N SER A 51 4.74 0.17 7.43
CA SER A 51 5.17 1.54 7.72
C SER A 51 6.61 1.70 7.24
N GLU A 52 6.89 2.78 6.50
CA GLU A 52 8.22 3.06 5.95
C GLU A 52 8.84 1.88 5.17
N GLY A 53 7.99 1.13 4.44
CA GLY A 53 8.42 -0.06 3.68
C GLY A 53 8.72 -1.30 4.54
N ARG A 54 8.47 -1.27 5.85
CA ARG A 54 8.64 -2.40 6.76
C ARG A 54 7.31 -3.03 7.12
N LEU A 55 7.22 -4.35 6.97
CA LEU A 55 6.08 -5.17 7.39
C LEU A 55 6.26 -5.62 8.85
N MET A 56 5.24 -5.42 9.67
CA MET A 56 5.20 -5.82 11.08
C MET A 56 3.90 -6.59 11.36
N ALA A 57 4.00 -7.72 12.06
CA ALA A 57 2.82 -8.38 12.63
C ALA A 57 2.39 -7.66 13.92
N LEU A 58 1.10 -7.40 14.05
CA LEU A 58 0.53 -6.72 15.21
C LEU A 58 -0.21 -7.68 16.13
N MET A 59 -1.02 -8.56 15.56
CA MET A 59 -1.89 -9.44 16.31
C MET A 59 -2.28 -10.65 15.46
N VAL A 60 -2.51 -11.78 16.11
CA VAL A 60 -3.11 -12.97 15.51
C VAL A 60 -4.37 -13.31 16.27
N THR A 61 -5.47 -13.47 15.55
CA THR A 61 -6.76 -13.84 16.12
C THR A 61 -7.30 -15.11 15.47
N SER A 62 -8.04 -15.90 16.24
CA SER A 62 -8.72 -17.10 15.77
C SER A 62 -10.13 -17.18 16.34
N LEU A 63 -10.98 -18.01 15.73
CA LEU A 63 -12.31 -18.30 16.26
C LEU A 63 -12.26 -19.54 17.14
N LYS A 64 -12.72 -19.44 18.39
CA LYS A 64 -12.89 -20.59 19.27
C LYS A 64 -14.05 -21.47 18.81
N HIS A 65 -14.07 -22.72 19.25
CA HIS A 65 -15.22 -23.62 19.03
C HIS A 65 -16.54 -23.08 19.60
N THR A 66 -16.48 -22.18 20.59
CA THR A 66 -17.65 -21.50 21.17
C THR A 66 -18.19 -20.36 20.29
N GLY A 67 -17.52 -20.03 19.18
CA GLY A 67 -17.86 -18.89 18.33
C GLY A 67 -17.32 -17.54 18.85
N GLU A 68 -16.54 -17.54 19.92
CA GLU A 68 -15.90 -16.34 20.47
C GLU A 68 -14.55 -16.07 19.78
N LEU A 69 -14.18 -14.80 19.63
CA LEU A 69 -12.84 -14.43 19.19
C LEU A 69 -11.80 -14.80 20.26
N SER A 70 -10.70 -15.39 19.83
CA SER A 70 -9.50 -15.60 20.63
C SER A 70 -8.36 -14.75 20.08
N VAL A 71 -7.67 -14.02 20.96
CA VAL A 71 -6.38 -13.42 20.62
C VAL A 71 -5.30 -14.47 20.90
N VAL A 72 -4.64 -14.94 19.84
CA VAL A 72 -3.56 -15.94 19.93
C VAL A 72 -2.25 -15.28 20.32
N TRP A 73 -1.99 -14.10 19.75
CA TRP A 73 -0.80 -13.31 20.03
C TRP A 73 -1.09 -11.83 19.76
N ASN A 74 -0.49 -10.93 20.54
CA ASN A 74 -0.59 -9.49 20.36
C ASN A 74 0.74 -8.81 20.71
N TYR A 75 1.23 -7.98 19.79
CA TYR A 75 2.46 -7.20 19.96
C TYR A 75 2.37 -6.15 21.07
N ASN A 76 1.21 -5.51 21.22
CA ASN A 76 0.96 -4.50 22.23
C ASN A 76 -0.54 -4.46 22.62
N GLU A 77 -0.88 -5.23 23.64
CA GLU A 77 -2.26 -5.36 24.16
C GLU A 77 -2.86 -4.07 24.71
N THR A 78 -2.03 -3.06 25.01
CA THR A 78 -2.52 -1.75 25.48
C THR A 78 -2.90 -0.80 24.34
N HIS A 79 -2.52 -1.13 23.11
CA HIS A 79 -2.68 -0.28 21.92
C HIS A 79 -3.52 -0.94 20.82
N PHE A 80 -3.44 -2.27 20.72
CA PHE A 80 -4.17 -3.06 19.73
C PHE A 80 -5.13 -4.03 20.40
N GLU A 81 -6.38 -4.05 19.95
CA GLU A 81 -7.43 -4.94 20.46
C GLU A 81 -8.13 -5.65 19.30
N GLY A 82 -8.35 -6.95 19.43
CA GLY A 82 -9.17 -7.73 18.51
C GLY A 82 -10.64 -7.71 18.94
N PHE A 83 -11.55 -7.52 17.99
CA PHE A 83 -12.98 -7.64 18.25
C PHE A 83 -13.68 -8.41 17.12
N MET A 84 -14.94 -8.76 17.37
CA MET A 84 -15.80 -9.45 16.40
C MET A 84 -17.13 -8.74 16.32
N GLU A 85 -17.61 -8.50 15.10
CA GLU A 85 -18.88 -7.86 14.81
C GLU A 85 -19.53 -8.58 13.62
N MET A 86 -20.78 -9.02 13.75
CA MET A 86 -21.52 -9.67 12.65
C MET A 86 -20.76 -10.79 11.91
N GLN A 87 -19.99 -11.62 12.64
CA GLN A 87 -19.13 -12.70 12.12
C GLN A 87 -17.90 -12.25 11.31
N THR A 88 -17.58 -10.96 11.30
CA THR A 88 -16.28 -10.47 10.83
C THR A 88 -15.40 -10.14 12.04
N THR A 89 -14.10 -10.28 11.89
CA THR A 89 -13.15 -9.82 12.91
C THR A 89 -12.64 -8.44 12.55
N GLY A 90 -12.28 -7.66 13.56
CA GLY A 90 -11.68 -6.36 13.39
C GLY A 90 -10.53 -6.10 14.36
N LEU A 91 -9.74 -5.09 14.00
CA LEU A 91 -8.67 -4.52 14.80
C LEU A 91 -9.08 -3.14 15.30
N ARG A 92 -9.02 -2.94 16.61
CA ARG A 92 -9.07 -1.64 17.27
C ARG A 92 -7.65 -1.14 17.51
N ILE A 93 -7.39 0.09 17.08
CA ILE A 93 -6.16 0.83 17.38
C ILE A 93 -6.57 1.93 18.36
N LEU A 94 -6.09 1.83 19.59
CA LEU A 94 -6.43 2.75 20.67
C LEU A 94 -5.52 3.99 20.61
N HIS A 95 -6.04 5.16 20.98
CA HIS A 95 -5.25 6.40 21.10
C HIS A 95 -4.29 6.66 19.93
N VAL A 96 -4.81 6.69 18.70
CA VAL A 96 -4.04 6.81 17.45
C VAL A 96 -2.96 7.90 17.54
N SER A 97 -1.73 7.51 17.25
CA SER A 97 -0.55 8.38 17.23
C SER A 97 -0.06 8.63 15.80
N THR A 98 0.91 9.54 15.64
CA THR A 98 1.56 9.74 14.32
C THR A 98 2.24 8.47 13.80
N SER A 99 2.70 7.60 14.69
CA SER A 99 3.31 6.31 14.31
C SER A 99 2.30 5.32 13.73
N ASP A 100 0.99 5.53 13.97
CA ASP A 100 -0.10 4.70 13.47
C ASP A 100 -0.59 5.14 12.08
N LEU A 101 -0.05 6.23 11.53
CA LEU A 101 -0.34 6.68 10.17
C LEU A 101 0.40 5.79 9.15
N ALA A 102 -0.14 4.59 8.95
CA ALA A 102 0.45 3.50 8.20
C ALA A 102 -0.62 2.74 7.40
N THR A 103 -0.19 1.78 6.58
CA THR A 103 -1.11 0.85 5.91
C THR A 103 -1.29 -0.40 6.76
N TYR A 104 -2.53 -0.82 6.96
CA TYR A 104 -2.89 -2.00 7.73
C TYR A 104 -3.53 -3.03 6.81
N TYR A 105 -3.23 -4.30 7.03
CA TYR A 105 -3.80 -5.42 6.30
C TYR A 105 -4.26 -6.49 7.29
N CYS A 106 -5.34 -7.19 6.94
CA CYS A 106 -5.61 -8.50 7.52
C CYS A 106 -5.29 -9.56 6.48
N ALA A 107 -4.73 -10.68 6.94
CA ALA A 107 -4.38 -11.81 6.08
C ALA A 107 -4.75 -13.13 6.74
N THR A 108 -5.12 -14.13 5.95
CA THR A 108 -5.22 -15.52 6.41
C THR A 108 -4.09 -16.33 5.82
N SER A 109 -3.69 -17.40 6.51
CA SER A 109 -2.75 -18.38 5.96
C SER A 109 -3.49 -19.69 5.65
N TYR A 110 -3.66 -19.99 4.36
CA TYR A 110 -4.22 -21.26 3.90
C TYR A 110 -3.25 -21.96 2.94
N GLN A 111 -2.94 -23.24 3.17
CA GLN A 111 -2.03 -24.04 2.33
C GLN A 111 -0.69 -23.33 2.00
N LYS A 112 -0.12 -22.61 2.97
CA LYS A 112 1.13 -21.81 2.82
C LYS A 112 1.02 -20.61 1.86
N ARG A 113 -0.19 -20.16 1.54
CA ARG A 113 -0.46 -18.91 0.84
C ARG A 113 -1.08 -17.93 1.81
N LEU A 114 -0.63 -16.67 1.73
CA LEU A 114 -1.26 -15.57 2.43
C LEU A 114 -2.28 -14.94 1.50
N ASP A 115 -3.54 -14.97 1.92
CA ASP A 115 -4.61 -14.25 1.26
C ASP A 115 -4.88 -12.98 2.06
N PHE A 116 -4.83 -11.83 1.39
CA PHE A 116 -4.99 -10.52 2.02
C PHE A 116 -6.38 -9.97 1.70
N ASP A 117 -6.98 -9.27 2.66
CA ASP A 117 -8.06 -8.34 2.36
C ASP A 117 -7.48 -7.02 1.85
N LYS A 118 -8.37 -6.16 1.38
CA LYS A 118 -8.10 -4.77 1.08
C LYS A 118 -7.33 -4.08 2.21
N GLY A 119 -6.18 -3.49 1.89
CA GLY A 119 -5.41 -2.69 2.85
C GLY A 119 -6.13 -1.39 3.22
N VAL A 120 -5.88 -0.88 4.43
CA VAL A 120 -6.39 0.41 4.91
C VAL A 120 -5.23 1.31 5.32
N GLN A 121 -5.04 2.43 4.61
CA GLN A 121 -4.09 3.48 4.94
C GLN A 121 -4.75 4.51 5.86
N LEU A 122 -4.19 4.64 7.07
CA LEU A 122 -4.55 5.72 7.98
C LEU A 122 -3.80 7.00 7.60
N TYR A 123 -4.52 8.13 7.58
CA TYR A 123 -3.95 9.45 7.36
C TYR A 123 -4.67 10.50 8.21
N THR A 124 -4.04 11.64 8.45
CA THR A 124 -4.66 12.75 9.19
C THR A 124 -4.42 14.08 8.50
N ASN A 125 -5.42 14.95 8.52
CA ASN A 125 -5.32 16.33 8.06
C ASN A 125 -4.99 17.31 9.22
N GLN A 126 -4.73 16.83 10.43
CA GLN A 126 -4.52 17.69 11.61
C GLN A 126 -3.14 18.37 11.67
N GLN A 127 -2.18 17.96 10.82
CA GLN A 127 -0.81 18.51 10.85
C GLN A 127 -0.74 20.02 10.55
N ASP A 128 -1.76 20.59 9.88
CA ASP A 128 -1.81 22.01 9.55
C ASP A 128 -2.31 22.92 10.70
N LYS A 129 -2.86 22.36 11.79
CA LYS A 129 -3.47 23.16 12.87
C LYS A 129 -2.60 23.33 14.11
N GLN A 130 -1.52 22.55 14.24
CA GLN A 130 -0.67 22.57 15.43
C GLN A 130 0.53 23.52 15.33
N LYS A 131 0.68 24.26 14.21
CA LYS A 131 1.74 25.26 14.04
C LYS A 131 1.34 26.69 14.42
N THR A 132 0.09 26.91 14.87
CA THR A 132 -0.47 28.27 15.11
C THR A 132 -0.79 28.56 16.58
N SER A 133 -0.54 27.63 17.53
CA SER A 133 -0.90 27.83 18.94
C SER A 133 0.28 27.95 19.92
N ASP A 134 1.52 28.02 19.45
CA ASP A 134 2.70 28.15 20.31
C ASP A 134 3.57 29.37 19.93
N HIS A 135 3.03 30.59 19.89
CA HIS A 135 3.86 31.80 20.11
C HIS A 135 3.08 33.12 20.33
N VAL A 136 2.71 33.44 21.59
CA VAL A 136 2.59 34.81 22.17
C VAL A 136 2.68 34.56 23.70
N GLN A 137 3.58 35.09 24.56
CA GLN A 137 4.41 36.29 24.70
C GLN A 137 5.73 35.87 25.42
N ASP A 138 6.90 36.44 25.15
CA ASP A 138 7.40 37.63 25.87
C ASP A 138 8.59 38.28 25.11
N LEU A 139 8.66 39.61 25.19
CA LEU A 139 9.61 40.48 24.51
C LEU A 139 10.84 40.75 25.40
N SER A 140 12.03 40.36 24.96
CA SER A 140 13.29 41.00 25.34
C SER A 140 14.31 40.80 24.22
N GLY A 141 14.61 41.87 23.51
CA GLY A 141 15.47 41.86 22.32
C GLY A 141 16.94 41.58 22.62
N ARG A 142 17.58 40.83 21.72
CA ARG A 142 18.95 41.11 21.26
C ARG A 142 19.16 40.50 19.87
N GLU A 143 19.39 41.36 18.89
CA GLU A 143 19.79 41.00 17.53
C GLU A 143 21.10 40.21 17.52
N LYS A 144 21.18 39.15 16.71
CA LYS A 144 22.30 38.96 15.76
C LYS A 144 21.84 38.24 14.48
N LYS A 145 22.16 38.90 13.38
CA LYS A 145 22.04 38.56 11.97
C LYS A 145 22.91 37.34 11.58
N GLY A 146 22.37 36.48 10.72
CA GLY A 146 23.08 35.38 10.06
C GLY A 146 22.19 34.75 8.99
N GLU A 147 22.21 35.34 7.79
CA GLU A 147 21.53 34.91 6.58
C GLU A 147 22.38 33.86 5.85
N ASN A 148 21.78 32.73 5.48
CA ASN A 148 21.81 32.21 4.10
C ASN A 148 20.77 31.09 3.88
N LYS A 149 19.84 31.42 2.99
CA LYS A 149 18.97 30.60 2.11
C LYS A 149 19.87 29.79 1.15
N THR A 150 19.54 28.70 0.46
CA THR A 150 18.37 27.86 0.13
C THR A 150 19.02 26.52 -0.32
N ASP A 151 18.39 25.35 -0.28
CA ASP A 151 17.70 24.84 -1.47
C ASP A 151 16.90 23.57 -1.16
N GLU A 152 15.74 23.55 -1.80
CA GLU A 152 14.80 22.47 -1.98
C GLU A 152 15.46 21.22 -2.61
N SER A 153 15.09 20.04 -2.13
CA SER A 153 14.59 18.98 -3.01
C SER A 153 13.85 17.93 -2.21
N GLY A 154 12.54 17.89 -2.36
CA GLY A 154 11.72 16.75 -1.99
C GLY A 154 12.15 15.54 -2.81
N GLY A 155 12.94 14.66 -2.21
CA GLY A 155 13.29 13.37 -2.77
C GLY A 155 12.12 12.41 -2.64
N LEU A 156 11.34 12.31 -3.72
CA LEU A 156 10.44 11.19 -3.98
C LEU A 156 11.28 9.91 -3.90
N ASN A 157 11.11 9.09 -2.86
CA ASN A 157 11.77 7.79 -2.78
C ASN A 157 11.17 6.88 -3.86
N GLY A 158 11.75 6.97 -5.06
CA GLY A 158 11.43 6.12 -6.19
C GLY A 158 11.66 4.64 -5.88
N PRO A 159 11.02 3.75 -6.63
CA PRO A 159 11.19 2.31 -6.44
C PRO A 159 12.68 1.95 -6.54
N SER A 160 13.12 1.07 -5.63
CA SER A 160 14.48 0.54 -5.53
C SER A 160 15.16 0.41 -6.90
N LEU A 161 16.38 0.95 -7.04
CA LEU A 161 17.19 0.95 -8.27
C LEU A 161 17.21 -0.43 -8.95
N HIS A 162 17.18 -1.50 -8.15
CA HIS A 162 17.17 -2.88 -8.62
C HIS A 162 15.89 -3.24 -9.39
N TYR A 163 14.73 -2.76 -8.94
CA TYR A 163 13.45 -2.94 -9.62
C TYR A 163 13.41 -2.20 -10.96
N GLN A 164 13.93 -0.97 -11.01
CA GLN A 164 14.00 -0.21 -12.27
C GLN A 164 14.85 -0.91 -13.32
N VAL A 165 15.99 -1.49 -12.92
CA VAL A 165 16.85 -2.26 -13.82
C VAL A 165 16.15 -3.54 -14.31
N PHE A 166 15.51 -4.29 -13.42
CA PHE A 166 14.77 -5.49 -13.83
C PHE A 166 13.60 -5.17 -14.76
N ALA A 167 12.82 -4.13 -14.45
CA ALA A 167 11.73 -3.69 -15.29
C ALA A 167 12.23 -3.27 -16.68
N ALA A 168 13.34 -2.53 -16.74
CA ALA A 168 13.94 -2.13 -18.01
C ALA A 168 14.39 -3.35 -18.84
N VAL A 169 15.09 -4.31 -18.23
CA VAL A 169 15.55 -5.54 -18.93
C VAL A 169 14.37 -6.33 -19.49
N LEU A 170 13.30 -6.50 -18.71
CA LEU A 170 12.09 -7.20 -19.18
C LEU A 170 11.40 -6.43 -20.31
N CYS A 171 11.29 -5.11 -20.22
CA CYS A 171 10.72 -4.27 -21.27
C CYS A 171 11.53 -4.36 -22.57
N PHE A 172 12.85 -4.25 -22.51
CA PHE A 172 13.72 -4.40 -23.68
C PHE A 172 13.62 -5.80 -24.28
N GLY A 173 13.61 -6.84 -23.46
CA GLY A 173 13.45 -8.23 -23.91
C GLY A 173 12.12 -8.46 -24.65
N LEU A 174 11.02 -7.97 -24.09
CA LEU A 174 9.69 -8.06 -24.72
C LEU A 174 9.64 -7.28 -26.04
N LEU A 175 10.25 -6.10 -26.10
CA LEU A 175 10.27 -5.28 -27.31
C LEU A 175 11.03 -5.97 -28.45
N VAL A 176 12.19 -6.57 -28.16
CA VAL A 176 12.99 -7.33 -29.15
C VAL A 176 12.20 -8.53 -29.67
N MET A 177 11.51 -9.27 -28.79
CA MET A 177 10.68 -10.41 -29.19
C MET A 177 9.54 -9.98 -30.12
N LEU A 178 8.84 -8.88 -29.79
CA LEU A 178 7.76 -8.34 -30.63
C LEU A 178 8.26 -7.87 -32.00
N LEU A 179 9.44 -7.24 -32.06
CA LEU A 179 10.06 -6.83 -33.32
C LEU A 179 10.42 -8.04 -34.18
N ALA A 180 11.00 -9.09 -33.60
CA ALA A 180 11.32 -10.32 -34.33
C ALA A 180 10.07 -10.97 -34.93
N VAL A 181 9.00 -11.10 -34.14
CA VAL A 181 7.71 -11.62 -34.61
C VAL A 181 7.11 -10.75 -35.71
N SER A 182 7.19 -9.42 -35.57
CA SER A 182 6.69 -8.47 -36.57
C SER A 182 7.46 -8.57 -37.89
N VAL A 183 8.79 -8.67 -37.85
CA VAL A 183 9.64 -8.85 -39.04
C VAL A 183 9.32 -10.16 -39.75
N VAL A 184 9.15 -11.26 -38.99
CA VAL A 184 8.75 -12.54 -39.57
C VAL A 184 7.38 -12.44 -40.23
N HIS A 185 6.38 -11.84 -39.57
CA HIS A 185 5.05 -11.69 -40.16
C HIS A 185 5.02 -10.79 -41.39
N ILE A 186 5.80 -9.70 -41.42
CA ILE A 186 5.92 -8.82 -42.59
C ILE A 186 6.59 -9.58 -43.73
N LYS A 187 7.65 -10.34 -43.46
CA LYS A 187 8.33 -11.16 -44.47
C LYS A 187 7.40 -12.22 -45.04
N THR A 188 6.65 -12.93 -44.20
CA THR A 188 5.68 -13.94 -44.63
C THR A 188 4.54 -13.33 -45.45
N LYS A 189 4.02 -12.15 -45.08
CA LYS A 189 2.99 -11.45 -45.85
C LYS A 189 3.50 -10.92 -47.19
N ASN A 190 4.73 -10.41 -47.26
CA ASN A 190 5.33 -9.97 -48.52
C ASN A 190 5.58 -11.13 -49.47
N ILE A 191 6.00 -12.29 -48.96
CA ILE A 191 6.17 -13.50 -49.78
C ILE A 191 4.82 -13.92 -50.39
N TYR A 192 3.74 -13.92 -49.61
CA TYR A 192 2.40 -14.27 -50.10
C TYR A 192 1.81 -13.27 -51.11
N ASN A 193 2.19 -11.99 -51.04
CA ASN A 193 1.76 -10.96 -51.99
C ASN A 193 2.62 -10.88 -53.27
N THR A 194 3.69 -11.68 -53.38
CA THR A 194 4.56 -11.72 -54.58
C THR A 194 4.19 -12.87 -55.53
N GLU A 195 3.23 -13.73 -55.17
CA GLU A 195 2.71 -14.83 -56.01
C GLU A 195 1.28 -14.58 -56.54
N ILE A 196 0.90 -13.31 -56.77
CA ILE A 196 -0.29 -12.94 -57.58
C ILE A 196 0.12 -11.99 -58.70
#